data_AF-A0A9D5X5E7-F1
#
_entry.id   AF-A0A9D5X5E7-F1
#
_cell.length_a   1.000
_cell.length_b   1.000
_cell.length_c   1.000
_cell.angle_alpha   90.00
_cell.angle_beta   90.00
_cell.angle_gamma   90.00
#
_symmetry.space_group_name_H-M   'P 1'
#
loop_
_entity.id
_entity.type
_entity.pdbx_description
1 polymer ?
#
loop_
_entity_poly.entity_id
_entity_poly.type
_entity_poly.pdbx_seq_one_letter_code
_entity_poly.pdbx_strand_id
1 'polypeptide(L)'
;MPSIDVKKNSKIFIGVGAVVLFALGIVIGRFLLGGGGATGSLNGRTTLSEGELNTPIASYTYNGQTKEVTAREVIENTSGLDAAKQSDGTYAVPAADKIIGYVRNALVVAEAQSKGITVTDDEVNNYMQTNFKTTDVSQVASAYKLSEDVAKKLIHDAVIMKKYRDSVLTTTLPDAPQAPTAPEDGNSETTSQEYAQYIIGLAGDEWDAKNNTWASQDGDYYKQLSAYSISNDSASYAAAQTAYQVAMSKYSAVASKASQEWSQKINEILGKASIAVYSLAL
;
A
#
# COMPACT_ATOMS: atom_id res chain seq x y z
N MET A 1 26.16 36.03 -24.59
CA MET A 1 25.99 34.55 -24.59
C MET A 1 25.89 34.10 -23.15
N PRO A 2 24.68 33.78 -22.64
CA PRO A 2 24.53 33.25 -21.29
C PRO A 2 24.67 31.73 -21.32
N SER A 3 25.55 31.25 -20.46
CA SER A 3 25.86 29.87 -20.12
C SER A 3 24.64 29.17 -19.52
N ILE A 4 24.22 28.05 -20.12
CA ILE A 4 23.23 27.14 -19.53
C ILE A 4 23.98 26.03 -18.82
N ASP A 5 23.87 26.06 -17.49
CA ASP A 5 24.36 25.06 -16.55
C ASP A 5 23.58 23.75 -16.74
N VAL A 6 24.28 22.69 -17.14
CA VAL A 6 23.69 21.35 -17.36
C VAL A 6 23.82 20.55 -16.08
N LYS A 7 22.90 20.77 -15.13
CA LYS A 7 22.60 19.77 -14.07
C LYS A 7 21.11 19.79 -13.72
N LYS A 8 20.34 18.97 -14.44
CA LYS A 8 19.10 18.40 -13.91
C LYS A 8 18.91 17.00 -14.50
N ASN A 9 19.34 15.99 -13.74
CA ASN A 9 18.98 14.60 -14.00
C ASN A 9 17.45 14.49 -13.93
N SER A 10 16.80 14.52 -15.09
CA SER A 10 15.41 14.13 -15.24
C SER A 10 15.34 12.61 -15.13
N LYS A 11 15.12 12.11 -13.93
CA LYS A 11 14.74 10.72 -13.70
C LYS A 11 13.22 10.67 -13.65
N ILE A 12 12.63 10.46 -14.82
CA ILE A 12 11.29 9.88 -14.96
C ILE A 12 11.40 8.47 -14.36
N PHE A 13 10.76 8.23 -13.21
CA PHE A 13 10.57 6.88 -12.69
C PHE A 13 9.09 6.61 -12.46
N ILE A 14 8.61 5.70 -13.29
CA ILE A 14 7.27 5.15 -13.33
C ILE A 14 7.16 4.10 -12.21
N GLY A 15 6.16 4.26 -11.33
CA GLY A 15 5.38 3.18 -10.74
C GLY A 15 6.08 2.05 -9.96
N VAL A 16 6.65 2.34 -8.78
CA VAL A 16 6.94 1.35 -7.72
C VAL A 16 6.35 1.78 -6.35
N GLY A 17 5.58 2.87 -6.32
CA GLY A 17 5.09 3.47 -5.08
C GLY A 17 4.00 2.68 -4.35
N ALA A 18 3.28 1.80 -5.03
CA ALA A 18 2.15 1.08 -4.41
C ALA A 18 2.61 -0.04 -3.46
N VAL A 19 3.69 -0.76 -3.77
CA VAL A 19 4.09 -1.98 -3.04
C VAL A 19 4.91 -1.67 -1.77
N VAL A 20 5.67 -0.57 -1.75
CA VAL A 20 6.52 -0.19 -0.60
C VAL A 20 5.68 0.38 0.55
N LEU A 21 4.55 1.03 0.27
CA LEU A 21 3.64 1.53 1.31
C LEU A 21 2.86 0.41 2.02
N PHE A 22 2.66 -0.74 1.36
CA PHE A 22 2.07 -1.92 1.98
C PHE A 22 2.96 -2.57 3.05
N ALA A 23 4.28 -2.58 2.82
CA ALA A 23 5.23 -3.20 3.75
C ALA A 23 5.42 -2.41 5.05
N LEU A 24 5.08 -1.11 5.06
CA LEU A 24 5.19 -0.22 6.22
C LEU A 24 3.85 0.05 6.93
N GLY A 25 2.79 -0.65 6.51
CA GLY A 25 1.44 -0.61 7.11
C GLY A 25 0.82 0.77 7.30
N ILE A 26 1.26 1.78 6.55
CA ILE A 26 0.53 3.04 6.40
C ILE A 26 -0.36 2.90 5.16
N VAL A 27 -1.52 2.27 5.32
CA VAL A 27 -2.60 2.39 4.34
C VAL A 27 -3.91 2.69 5.07
N ILE A 28 -4.02 3.91 5.59
CA ILE A 28 -5.33 4.52 5.79
C ILE A 28 -5.71 5.20 4.46
N GLY A 29 -6.63 4.59 3.74
CA GLY A 29 -7.53 5.25 2.78
C GLY A 29 -6.98 5.72 1.42
N ARG A 30 -5.69 6.05 1.26
CA ARG A 30 -5.28 6.91 0.13
C ARG A 30 -4.70 6.25 -1.13
N PHE A 31 -4.19 5.02 -1.08
CA PHE A 31 -3.37 4.49 -2.19
C PHE A 31 -3.74 3.10 -2.71
N LEU A 32 -4.85 2.52 -2.26
CA LEU A 32 -5.12 1.15 -2.64
C LEU A 32 -5.44 0.99 -4.13
N LEU A 33 -6.17 1.89 -4.80
CA LEU A 33 -6.47 1.72 -6.24
C LEU A 33 -6.65 3.10 -6.90
N GLY A 34 -5.89 3.36 -7.97
CA GLY A 34 -5.63 4.68 -8.56
C GLY A 34 -6.85 5.57 -8.83
N GLY A 35 -6.76 6.81 -8.35
CA GLY A 35 -7.57 7.92 -8.84
C GLY A 35 -7.05 8.40 -10.18
N GLY A 36 -7.33 7.64 -11.25
CA GLY A 36 -7.26 8.16 -12.61
C GLY A 36 -8.44 9.11 -12.79
N GLY A 37 -8.15 10.40 -12.89
CA GLY A 37 -9.16 11.44 -13.05
C GLY A 37 -10.01 11.21 -14.30
N ALA A 38 -11.20 10.67 -14.10
CA ALA A 38 -12.29 10.77 -15.06
C ALA A 38 -13.15 11.95 -14.63
N THR A 39 -12.94 13.11 -15.26
CA THR A 39 -13.82 14.28 -15.16
C THR A 39 -15.11 14.00 -15.94
N GLY A 40 -15.97 13.14 -15.40
CA GLY A 40 -17.32 12.92 -15.89
C GLY A 40 -18.28 13.83 -15.14
N SER A 41 -18.60 14.99 -15.70
CA SER A 41 -19.63 15.88 -15.16
C SER A 41 -21.00 15.22 -15.34
N LEU A 42 -21.61 14.78 -14.24
CA LEU A 42 -23.07 14.55 -14.19
C LEU A 42 -23.73 15.93 -14.18
N ASN A 43 -24.67 16.19 -15.09
CA ASN A 43 -25.44 17.44 -15.09
C ASN A 43 -26.22 17.54 -13.78
N GLY A 44 -25.76 18.37 -12.85
CA GLY A 44 -26.28 18.48 -11.50
C GLY A 44 -25.41 19.39 -10.63
N ARG A 45 -25.86 19.64 -9.39
CA ARG A 45 -25.22 20.56 -8.46
C ARG A 45 -23.80 20.09 -8.10
N THR A 46 -22.82 20.99 -8.10
CA THR A 46 -21.39 20.65 -7.89
C THR A 46 -20.92 20.89 -6.46
N THR A 47 -21.72 21.56 -5.64
CA THR A 47 -21.41 21.88 -4.24
C THR A 47 -22.56 21.57 -3.28
N LEU A 48 -22.21 21.25 -2.04
CA LEU A 48 -23.08 20.91 -0.93
C LEU A 48 -22.90 21.92 0.20
N SER A 49 -23.99 22.32 0.85
CA SER A 49 -23.90 22.99 2.15
C SER A 49 -23.62 21.98 3.26
N GLU A 50 -23.21 22.48 4.43
CA GLU A 50 -22.98 21.67 5.64
C GLU A 50 -24.19 20.77 5.99
N GLY A 51 -25.41 21.30 5.87
CA GLY A 51 -26.65 20.58 6.19
C GLY A 51 -26.97 19.44 5.22
N GLU A 52 -26.40 19.46 4.02
CA GLU A 52 -26.67 18.47 2.97
C GLU A 52 -25.63 17.36 2.90
N LEU A 53 -24.56 17.44 3.69
CA LEU A 53 -23.52 16.42 3.74
C LEU A 53 -24.06 15.03 4.12
N ASN A 54 -25.14 14.96 4.89
CA ASN A 54 -25.79 13.70 5.29
C ASN A 54 -26.80 13.18 4.25
N THR A 55 -26.91 13.83 3.08
CA THR A 55 -27.75 13.36 1.99
C THR A 55 -27.12 12.13 1.35
N PRO A 56 -27.88 11.04 1.11
CA PRO A 56 -27.41 9.92 0.34
C PRO A 56 -27.03 10.34 -1.09
N ILE A 57 -25.80 10.02 -1.49
CA ILE A 57 -25.28 10.24 -2.85
C ILE A 57 -25.01 8.93 -3.58
N ALA A 58 -25.07 7.81 -2.88
CA ALA A 58 -25.03 6.47 -3.44
C ALA A 58 -25.68 5.48 -2.48
N SER A 59 -25.93 4.28 -2.97
CA SER A 59 -26.24 3.11 -2.15
C SER A 59 -25.51 1.89 -2.69
N TYR A 60 -25.32 0.90 -1.81
CA TYR A 60 -24.88 -0.42 -2.23
C TYR A 60 -25.70 -1.51 -1.55
N THR A 61 -26.00 -2.56 -2.29
CA THR A 61 -26.62 -3.77 -1.77
C THR A 61 -25.60 -4.89 -1.74
N TYR A 62 -25.43 -5.52 -0.59
CA TYR A 62 -24.56 -6.66 -0.40
C TYR A 62 -25.21 -7.67 0.54
N ASN A 63 -25.18 -8.96 0.17
CA ASN A 63 -25.84 -10.04 0.93
C ASN A 63 -27.30 -9.73 1.31
N GLY A 64 -28.04 -9.11 0.39
CA GLY A 64 -29.46 -8.74 0.58
C GLY A 64 -29.70 -7.50 1.46
N GLN A 65 -28.66 -6.85 1.99
CA GLN A 65 -28.77 -5.63 2.76
C GLN A 65 -28.36 -4.41 1.92
N THR A 66 -29.23 -3.41 1.84
CA THR A 66 -28.93 -2.12 1.21
C THR A 66 -28.47 -1.13 2.25
N LYS A 67 -27.36 -0.44 1.96
CA LYS A 67 -26.80 0.64 2.76
C LYS A 67 -26.66 1.89 1.90
N GLU A 68 -27.17 3.00 2.41
CA GLU A 68 -26.94 4.32 1.82
C GLU A 68 -25.54 4.82 2.16
N VAL A 69 -25.00 5.65 1.26
CA VAL A 69 -23.69 6.29 1.38
C VAL A 69 -23.89 7.79 1.24
N THR A 70 -23.51 8.53 2.27
CA THR A 70 -23.62 9.98 2.33
C THR A 70 -22.39 10.68 1.78
N ALA A 71 -22.54 11.96 1.40
CA ALA A 71 -21.40 12.78 1.00
C ALA A 71 -20.38 12.94 2.13
N ARG A 72 -20.86 13.09 3.37
CA ARG A 72 -20.03 13.18 4.57
C ARG A 72 -19.08 11.99 4.68
N GLU A 73 -19.61 10.77 4.60
CA GLU A 73 -18.80 9.55 4.73
C GLU A 73 -17.70 9.49 3.69
N VAL A 74 -17.99 9.82 2.43
CA VAL A 74 -17.00 9.80 1.36
C VAL A 74 -15.93 10.89 1.57
N ILE A 75 -16.34 12.10 1.96
CA ILE A 75 -15.40 13.22 2.20
C ILE A 75 -14.49 12.93 3.39
N GLU A 76 -15.06 12.48 4.51
CA GLU A 76 -14.32 12.14 5.72
C GLU A 76 -13.32 11.00 5.47
N ASN A 77 -13.71 10.00 4.68
CA ASN A 77 -12.84 8.86 4.34
C ASN A 77 -11.70 9.24 3.37
N THR A 78 -11.87 10.28 2.55
CA THR A 78 -10.94 10.61 1.46
C THR A 78 -10.00 11.77 1.76
N SER A 79 -10.53 12.85 2.35
CA SER A 79 -9.77 14.07 2.63
C SER A 79 -9.93 14.61 4.04
N GLY A 80 -10.93 14.15 4.80
CA GLY A 80 -11.34 14.79 6.04
C GLY A 80 -12.25 16.00 5.77
N LEU A 81 -13.17 16.27 6.70
CA LEU A 81 -14.21 17.27 6.50
C LEU A 81 -13.64 18.70 6.50
N ASP A 82 -12.82 19.04 7.49
CA ASP A 82 -12.21 20.38 7.61
C ASP A 82 -11.34 20.73 6.41
N ALA A 83 -10.59 19.75 5.87
CA ALA A 83 -9.74 19.95 4.71
C ALA A 83 -10.52 20.06 3.40
N ALA A 84 -11.73 19.50 3.33
CA ALA A 84 -12.60 19.57 2.16
C ALA A 84 -13.47 20.82 2.12
N LYS A 85 -13.58 21.54 3.24
CA LYS A 85 -14.39 22.75 3.35
C LYS A 85 -13.79 23.88 2.51
N GLN A 86 -14.61 24.45 1.64
CA GLN A 86 -14.22 25.56 0.79
C GLN A 86 -14.30 26.88 1.57
N SER A 87 -13.70 27.94 1.00
CA SER A 87 -13.68 29.27 1.62
C SER A 87 -15.07 29.89 1.81
N ASP A 88 -16.05 29.47 1.01
CA ASP A 88 -17.46 29.90 1.13
C ASP A 88 -18.27 29.05 2.11
N GLY A 89 -17.64 28.09 2.79
CA GLY A 89 -18.28 27.18 3.75
C GLY A 89 -19.00 25.99 3.11
N THR A 90 -18.91 25.81 1.79
CA THR A 90 -19.48 24.67 1.07
C THR A 90 -18.48 23.54 0.87
N TYR A 91 -18.93 22.42 0.32
CA TYR A 91 -18.16 21.22 0.03
C TYR A 91 -18.36 20.80 -1.42
N ALA A 92 -17.34 20.28 -2.09
CA ALA A 92 -17.53 19.70 -3.41
C ALA A 92 -18.32 18.39 -3.31
N VAL A 93 -19.23 18.15 -4.27
CA VAL A 93 -19.86 16.82 -4.40
C VAL A 93 -18.77 15.79 -4.68
N PRO A 94 -18.72 14.67 -3.94
CA PRO A 94 -17.72 13.63 -4.18
C PRO A 94 -17.80 13.07 -5.60
N ALA A 95 -16.66 12.98 -6.27
CA ALA A 95 -16.57 12.36 -7.58
C ALA A 95 -16.90 10.85 -7.50
N ALA A 96 -17.45 10.29 -8.58
CA ALA A 96 -17.92 8.90 -8.61
C ALA A 96 -16.80 7.89 -8.30
N ASP A 97 -15.56 8.16 -8.70
CA ASP A 97 -14.40 7.32 -8.37
C ASP A 97 -14.14 7.24 -6.86
N LYS A 98 -14.34 8.36 -6.14
CA LYS A 98 -14.24 8.42 -4.67
C LYS A 98 -15.35 7.64 -4.00
N ILE A 99 -16.58 7.76 -4.50
CA ILE A 99 -17.73 6.99 -4.02
C ILE A 99 -17.48 5.49 -4.21
N ILE A 100 -17.06 5.07 -5.41
CA ILE A 100 -16.75 3.66 -5.70
C ILE A 100 -15.60 3.16 -4.82
N GLY A 101 -14.56 3.99 -4.60
CA GLY A 101 -13.46 3.68 -3.69
C GLY A 101 -13.93 3.44 -2.26
N TYR A 102 -14.80 4.32 -1.74
CA TYR A 102 -15.43 4.15 -0.43
C TYR A 102 -16.23 2.86 -0.34
N VAL A 103 -17.14 2.63 -1.30
CA VAL A 103 -18.02 1.44 -1.33
C VAL A 103 -17.19 0.16 -1.41
N ARG A 104 -16.12 0.14 -2.22
CA ARG A 104 -15.22 -1.03 -2.31
C ARG A 104 -14.61 -1.38 -0.96
N ASN A 105 -14.10 -0.39 -0.22
CA ASN A 105 -13.55 -0.62 1.12
C ASN A 105 -14.64 -1.13 2.09
N ALA A 106 -15.82 -0.51 2.05
CA ALA A 106 -16.95 -0.92 2.89
C ALA A 106 -17.40 -2.36 2.60
N LEU A 107 -17.39 -2.79 1.34
CA LEU A 107 -17.74 -4.16 0.94
C LEU A 107 -16.71 -5.18 1.43
N VAL A 108 -15.42 -4.85 1.40
CA VAL A 108 -14.37 -5.74 1.94
C VAL A 108 -14.54 -5.92 3.45
N VAL A 109 -14.81 -4.83 4.18
CA VAL A 109 -15.09 -4.89 5.62
C VAL A 109 -16.36 -5.71 5.90
N ALA A 110 -17.43 -5.48 5.13
CA ALA A 110 -18.68 -6.24 5.27
C ALA A 110 -18.48 -7.74 5.00
N GLU A 111 -17.68 -8.10 4.00
CA GLU A 111 -17.36 -9.51 3.71
C GLU A 111 -16.51 -10.13 4.82
N ALA A 112 -15.53 -9.40 5.35
CA ALA A 112 -14.73 -9.87 6.48
C ALA A 112 -15.61 -10.14 7.71
N GLN A 113 -16.50 -9.20 8.04
CA GLN A 113 -17.45 -9.34 9.14
C GLN A 113 -18.44 -10.49 8.91
N SER A 114 -18.89 -10.71 7.68
CA SER A 114 -19.77 -11.84 7.31
C SER A 114 -19.11 -13.21 7.60
N LYS A 115 -17.78 -13.27 7.54
CA LYS A 115 -16.96 -14.43 7.88
C LYS A 115 -16.55 -14.52 9.35
N GLY A 116 -17.09 -13.63 10.20
CA GLY A 116 -16.81 -13.62 11.63
C GLY A 116 -15.46 -12.98 12.01
N ILE A 117 -14.83 -12.22 11.10
CA ILE A 117 -13.61 -11.48 11.43
C ILE A 117 -13.99 -10.26 12.28
N THR A 118 -13.51 -10.28 13.52
CA THR A 118 -13.62 -9.20 14.49
C THR A 118 -12.24 -8.67 14.84
N VAL A 119 -12.20 -7.52 15.51
CA VAL A 119 -10.96 -6.86 15.95
C VAL A 119 -11.07 -6.54 17.43
N THR A 120 -9.97 -6.75 18.16
CA THR A 120 -9.85 -6.33 19.56
C THR A 120 -9.08 -5.02 19.67
N ASP A 121 -9.24 -4.32 20.80
CA ASP A 121 -8.49 -3.08 21.08
C ASP A 121 -6.97 -3.31 21.10
N ASP A 122 -6.52 -4.48 21.58
CA ASP A 122 -5.10 -4.85 21.55
C ASP A 122 -4.56 -4.97 20.12
N GLU A 123 -5.35 -5.54 19.21
CA GLU A 123 -4.98 -5.64 17.79
C GLU A 123 -4.92 -4.26 17.13
N VAL A 124 -5.85 -3.36 17.48
CA VAL A 124 -5.82 -1.96 17.05
C VAL A 124 -4.58 -1.25 17.57
N ASN A 125 -4.30 -1.36 18.87
CA ASN A 125 -3.14 -0.74 19.50
C ASN A 125 -1.83 -1.24 18.89
N ASN A 126 -1.70 -2.54 18.65
CA ASN A 126 -0.51 -3.10 18.01
C ASN A 126 -0.37 -2.60 16.56
N TYR A 127 -1.46 -2.54 15.81
CA TYR A 127 -1.46 -1.95 14.47
C TYR A 127 -1.02 -0.48 14.51
N MET A 128 -1.56 0.32 15.43
CA MET A 128 -1.20 1.72 15.54
C MET A 128 0.25 1.92 15.98
N GLN A 129 0.72 1.16 16.98
CA GLN A 129 2.10 1.22 17.44
C GLN A 129 3.08 0.82 16.33
N THR A 130 2.74 -0.18 15.52
CA THR A 130 3.58 -0.63 14.41
C THR A 130 3.66 0.45 13.31
N ASN A 131 2.53 1.05 12.93
CA ASN A 131 2.41 1.87 11.72
C ASN A 131 2.51 3.38 11.98
N PHE A 132 2.00 3.85 13.12
CA PHE A 132 2.01 5.27 13.52
C PHE A 132 2.97 5.57 14.67
N LYS A 133 3.61 4.55 15.25
CA LYS A 133 4.52 4.68 16.42
C LYS A 133 3.85 5.30 17.65
N THR A 134 2.53 5.20 17.73
CA THR A 134 1.70 5.69 18.83
C THR A 134 0.44 4.83 18.94
N THR A 135 -0.14 4.74 20.13
CA THR A 135 -1.49 4.18 20.36
C THR A 135 -2.53 5.27 20.61
N ASP A 136 -2.12 6.55 20.55
CA ASP A 136 -2.99 7.70 20.75
C ASP A 136 -3.72 8.04 19.43
N VAL A 137 -5.02 7.77 19.38
CA VAL A 137 -5.82 8.02 18.17
C VAL A 137 -5.94 9.51 17.88
N SER A 138 -5.94 10.37 18.89
CA SER A 138 -6.04 11.83 18.70
C SER A 138 -4.79 12.38 18.01
N GLN A 139 -3.61 11.81 18.28
CA GLN A 139 -2.38 12.14 17.54
C GLN A 139 -2.47 11.75 16.07
N VAL A 140 -2.99 10.55 15.78
CA VAL A 140 -3.22 10.10 14.40
C VAL A 140 -4.25 11.01 13.71
N ALA A 141 -5.41 11.25 14.35
CA ALA A 141 -6.46 12.10 13.83
C ALA A 141 -5.94 13.49 13.48
N SER A 142 -5.18 14.12 14.38
CA SER A 142 -4.56 15.43 14.17
C SER A 142 -3.57 15.43 13.00
N ALA A 143 -2.69 14.43 12.93
CA ALA A 143 -1.69 14.30 11.87
C ALA A 143 -2.33 14.19 10.47
N TYR A 144 -3.50 13.56 10.38
CA TYR A 144 -4.22 13.35 9.13
C TYR A 144 -5.39 14.33 8.91
N LYS A 145 -5.59 15.29 9.82
CA LYS A 145 -6.71 16.27 9.79
C LYS A 145 -8.08 15.60 9.71
N LEU A 146 -8.23 14.54 10.49
CA LEU A 146 -9.46 13.77 10.65
C LEU A 146 -10.08 14.08 12.02
N SER A 147 -11.39 13.89 12.15
CA SER A 147 -11.98 13.77 13.48
C SER A 147 -11.49 12.48 14.14
N GLU A 148 -11.48 12.47 15.48
CA GLU A 148 -11.05 11.29 16.22
C GLU A 148 -11.93 10.08 15.92
N ASP A 149 -13.25 10.26 15.78
CA ASP A 149 -14.19 9.19 15.45
C ASP A 149 -13.93 8.61 14.05
N VAL A 150 -13.63 9.45 13.06
CA VAL A 150 -13.25 9.00 11.72
C VAL A 150 -11.93 8.23 11.77
N ALA A 151 -10.93 8.74 12.50
CA ALA A 151 -9.66 8.06 12.66
C ALA A 151 -9.82 6.68 13.32
N LYS A 152 -10.60 6.59 14.42
CA LYS A 152 -10.93 5.31 15.09
C LYS A 152 -11.54 4.32 14.11
N LYS A 153 -12.57 4.74 13.36
CA LYS A 153 -13.23 3.89 12.37
C LYS A 153 -12.27 3.41 11.28
N LEU A 154 -11.48 4.31 10.71
CA LEU A 154 -10.54 3.97 9.64
C LEU A 154 -9.44 3.01 10.08
N ILE A 155 -8.91 3.20 11.29
CA ILE A 155 -7.91 2.30 11.88
C ILE A 155 -8.54 0.92 12.10
N HIS A 156 -9.71 0.86 12.71
CA HIS A 156 -10.44 -0.39 12.95
C HIS A 156 -10.72 -1.14 11.63
N ASP A 157 -11.25 -0.45 10.62
CA ASP A 157 -11.52 -1.01 9.30
C ASP A 157 -10.22 -1.51 8.63
N ALA A 158 -9.10 -0.80 8.80
CA ALA A 158 -7.80 -1.25 8.29
C ALA A 158 -7.34 -2.56 8.93
N VAL A 159 -7.54 -2.74 10.24
CA VAL A 159 -7.21 -4.01 10.92
C VAL A 159 -8.12 -5.14 10.42
N ILE A 160 -9.43 -4.91 10.25
CA ILE A 160 -10.34 -5.90 9.67
C ILE A 160 -9.86 -6.31 8.27
N MET A 161 -9.58 -5.33 7.40
CA MET A 161 -9.14 -5.60 6.04
C MET A 161 -7.81 -6.36 6.01
N LYS A 162 -6.88 -6.04 6.91
CA LYS A 162 -5.61 -6.78 7.07
C LYS A 162 -5.88 -8.23 7.46
N LYS A 163 -6.66 -8.49 8.51
CA LYS A 163 -7.00 -9.85 8.96
C LYS A 163 -7.69 -10.65 7.85
N TYR A 164 -8.62 -10.02 7.14
CA TYR A 164 -9.30 -10.64 6.02
C TYR A 164 -8.33 -11.00 4.90
N ARG A 165 -7.48 -10.05 4.47
CA ARG A 165 -6.44 -10.30 3.47
C ARG A 165 -5.54 -11.47 3.89
N ASP A 166 -5.04 -11.46 5.12
CA ASP A 166 -4.15 -12.51 5.63
C ASP A 166 -4.86 -13.89 5.68
N SER A 167 -6.18 -13.92 5.88
CA SER A 167 -6.97 -15.16 5.88
C SER A 167 -7.32 -15.71 4.48
N VAL A 168 -7.32 -14.87 3.44
CA VAL A 168 -7.74 -15.30 2.08
C VAL A 168 -6.59 -15.42 1.10
N LEU A 169 -5.43 -14.84 1.40
CA LEU A 169 -4.24 -14.98 0.57
C LEU A 169 -3.56 -16.31 0.82
N THR A 170 -3.20 -16.97 -0.28
CA THR A 170 -2.43 -18.22 -0.25
C THR A 170 -0.95 -17.97 -0.48
N THR A 171 -0.62 -16.88 -1.17
CA THR A 171 0.77 -16.45 -1.33
C THR A 171 1.27 -15.74 -0.07
N THR A 172 2.19 -16.40 0.63
CA THR A 172 2.97 -15.80 1.73
C THR A 172 4.02 -14.86 1.16
N LEU A 173 3.98 -13.60 1.59
CA LEU A 173 4.99 -12.62 1.25
C LEU A 173 6.18 -12.76 2.21
N PRO A 174 7.42 -12.98 1.73
CA PRO A 174 8.59 -12.96 2.60
C PRO A 174 8.87 -11.53 3.09
N ASP A 175 9.75 -11.41 4.08
CA ASP A 175 10.22 -10.09 4.51
C ASP A 175 10.90 -9.36 3.35
N ALA A 176 10.66 -8.04 3.27
CA ALA A 176 11.31 -7.22 2.26
C ALA A 176 12.82 -7.21 2.51
N PRO A 177 13.65 -7.55 1.50
CA PRO A 177 15.09 -7.57 1.68
C PRO A 177 15.59 -6.17 2.03
N GLN A 178 16.59 -6.11 2.90
CA GLN A 178 17.21 -4.85 3.32
C GLN A 178 18.47 -4.60 2.49
N ALA A 179 18.71 -3.35 2.08
CA ALA A 179 19.93 -3.01 1.36
C ALA A 179 21.18 -3.26 2.22
N PRO A 180 22.31 -3.70 1.63
CA PRO A 180 23.56 -3.84 2.37
C PRO A 180 24.06 -2.47 2.84
N THR A 181 24.73 -2.43 3.99
CA THR A 181 25.37 -1.23 4.53
C THR A 181 26.42 -0.70 3.55
N ALA A 182 26.39 0.60 3.24
CA ALA A 182 27.41 1.19 2.37
C ALA A 182 28.74 1.33 3.11
N PRO A 183 29.89 1.12 2.45
CA PRO A 183 31.19 1.33 3.06
C PRO A 183 31.44 2.83 3.30
N GLU A 184 32.15 3.17 4.39
CA GLU A 184 32.38 4.57 4.82
C GLU A 184 33.16 5.39 3.78
N ASP A 185 34.07 4.74 3.06
CA ASP A 185 34.89 5.34 2.01
C ASP A 185 34.14 5.48 0.66
N GLY A 186 32.92 4.97 0.57
CA GLY A 186 32.10 4.96 -0.65
C GLY A 186 32.64 4.06 -1.76
N ASN A 187 33.65 3.22 -1.50
CA ASN A 187 34.27 2.37 -2.49
C ASN A 187 33.44 1.09 -2.72
N SER A 188 32.90 0.92 -3.92
CA SER A 188 32.07 -0.24 -4.28
C SER A 188 32.81 -1.57 -4.29
N GLU A 189 34.13 -1.52 -4.40
CA GLU A 189 34.99 -2.70 -4.45
C GLU A 189 35.49 -3.12 -3.06
N THR A 190 35.14 -2.38 -2.01
CA THR A 190 35.45 -2.78 -0.63
C THR A 190 34.86 -4.14 -0.36
N THR A 191 35.71 -5.08 0.06
CA THR A 191 35.33 -6.45 0.37
C THR A 191 35.22 -6.65 1.87
N SER A 192 34.27 -7.48 2.30
CA SER A 192 34.13 -7.86 3.70
C SER A 192 33.46 -9.23 3.84
N GLN A 193 33.63 -9.82 5.02
CA GLN A 193 32.89 -11.02 5.42
C GLN A 193 31.40 -10.73 5.56
N GLU A 194 31.02 -9.54 6.01
CA GLU A 194 29.60 -9.15 6.15
C GLU A 194 28.88 -9.17 4.81
N TYR A 195 29.51 -8.66 3.74
CA TYR A 195 28.94 -8.72 2.39
C TYR A 195 28.83 -10.15 1.86
N ALA A 196 29.82 -11.01 2.15
CA ALA A 196 29.74 -12.42 1.81
C ALA A 196 28.54 -13.11 2.50
N GLN A 197 28.43 -12.95 3.81
CA GLN A 197 27.33 -13.54 4.60
C GLN A 197 25.96 -13.00 4.17
N TYR A 198 25.89 -11.71 3.81
CA TYR A 198 24.68 -11.11 3.25
C TYR A 198 24.26 -11.77 1.92
N ILE A 199 25.19 -11.93 0.98
CA ILE A 199 24.91 -12.58 -0.31
C ILE A 199 24.48 -14.03 -0.09
N ILE A 200 25.19 -14.77 0.77
CA ILE A 200 24.90 -16.18 1.07
C ILE A 200 23.52 -16.32 1.72
N GLY A 201 23.16 -15.44 2.66
CA GLY A 201 21.85 -15.42 3.28
C GLY A 201 20.71 -15.18 2.28
N LEU A 202 20.95 -14.33 1.27
CA LEU A 202 19.99 -14.10 0.18
C LEU A 202 19.92 -15.26 -0.82
N ALA A 203 21.07 -15.83 -1.18
CA ALA A 203 21.17 -16.93 -2.13
C ALA A 203 20.57 -18.23 -1.56
N GLY A 204 20.67 -18.44 -0.24
CA GLY A 204 20.18 -19.63 0.43
C GLY A 204 20.78 -20.89 -0.20
N ASP A 205 19.92 -21.81 -0.62
CA ASP A 205 20.32 -23.09 -1.23
C ASP A 205 21.04 -22.94 -2.58
N GLU A 206 21.04 -21.75 -3.20
CA GLU A 206 21.85 -21.50 -4.41
C GLU A 206 23.36 -21.44 -4.08
N TRP A 207 23.75 -21.22 -2.82
CA TRP A 207 25.14 -21.22 -2.36
C TRP A 207 25.50 -22.49 -1.57
N ASP A 208 26.58 -23.15 -1.99
CA ASP A 208 27.18 -24.26 -1.26
C ASP A 208 28.29 -23.75 -0.32
N ALA A 209 27.88 -23.42 0.90
CA ALA A 209 28.81 -22.95 1.94
C ALA A 209 29.87 -23.98 2.32
N LYS A 210 29.62 -25.28 2.12
CA LYS A 210 30.59 -26.34 2.46
C LYS A 210 31.73 -26.39 1.45
N ASN A 211 31.40 -26.23 0.17
CA ASN A 211 32.37 -26.25 -0.93
C ASN A 211 32.84 -24.84 -1.33
N ASN A 212 32.38 -23.80 -0.64
CA ASN A 212 32.74 -22.40 -0.88
C ASN A 212 32.50 -21.99 -2.34
N THR A 213 31.33 -22.36 -2.88
CA THR A 213 30.99 -22.17 -4.28
C THR A 213 29.48 -22.15 -4.50
N TRP A 214 29.04 -21.91 -5.73
CA TRP A 214 27.64 -21.98 -6.11
C TRP A 214 27.18 -23.43 -6.26
N ALA A 215 26.02 -23.76 -5.69
CA ALA A 215 25.44 -25.11 -5.77
C ALA A 215 24.98 -25.48 -7.19
N SER A 216 24.63 -24.47 -8.01
CA SER A 216 24.24 -24.64 -9.41
C SER A 216 24.51 -23.37 -10.22
N GLN A 217 24.61 -23.52 -11.54
CA GLN A 217 24.73 -22.41 -12.51
C GLN A 217 23.37 -21.92 -13.05
N ASP A 218 22.28 -22.58 -12.69
CA ASP A 218 20.94 -22.26 -13.20
C ASP A 218 20.23 -21.17 -12.37
N GLY A 219 20.72 -20.92 -11.16
CA GLY A 219 20.14 -20.00 -10.19
C GLY A 219 20.17 -18.53 -10.64
N ASP A 220 19.18 -17.75 -10.21
CA ASP A 220 19.09 -16.33 -10.51
C ASP A 220 20.27 -15.57 -9.88
N TYR A 221 20.69 -15.97 -8.67
CA TYR A 221 21.82 -15.34 -8.01
C TYR A 221 23.12 -15.64 -8.76
N TYR A 222 23.36 -16.90 -9.15
CA TYR A 222 24.53 -17.25 -9.95
C TYR A 222 24.61 -16.42 -11.25
N LYS A 223 23.51 -16.37 -12.01
CA LYS A 223 23.47 -15.66 -13.30
C LYS A 223 23.83 -14.18 -13.19
N GLN A 224 23.46 -13.54 -12.09
CA GLN A 224 23.78 -12.12 -11.87
C GLN A 224 25.13 -11.90 -11.17
N LEU A 225 25.60 -12.89 -10.40
CA LEU A 225 26.78 -12.75 -9.55
C LEU A 225 28.02 -13.47 -10.08
N SER A 226 27.92 -14.25 -11.16
CA SER A 226 29.02 -15.09 -11.67
C SER A 226 30.27 -14.30 -12.09
N ALA A 227 30.15 -12.99 -12.32
CA ALA A 227 31.28 -12.12 -12.63
C ALA A 227 32.04 -11.62 -11.39
N TYR A 228 31.47 -11.78 -10.19
CA TYR A 228 32.08 -11.34 -8.94
C TYR A 228 32.85 -12.47 -8.26
N SER A 229 33.96 -12.10 -7.62
CA SER A 229 34.67 -12.99 -6.70
C SER A 229 33.93 -13.04 -5.37
N ILE A 230 33.28 -14.17 -5.10
CA ILE A 230 32.53 -14.42 -3.86
C ILE A 230 33.09 -15.67 -3.20
N SER A 231 33.28 -15.59 -1.88
CA SER A 231 33.64 -16.69 -1.02
C SER A 231 32.86 -16.58 0.29
N ASN A 232 32.94 -17.59 1.15
CA ASN A 232 32.33 -17.58 2.48
C ASN A 232 32.76 -16.41 3.36
N ASP A 233 33.98 -15.90 3.16
CA ASP A 233 34.61 -14.92 4.04
C ASP A 233 34.83 -13.55 3.40
N SER A 234 34.57 -13.41 2.09
CA SER A 234 34.83 -12.17 1.38
C SER A 234 33.99 -12.05 0.11
N ALA A 235 33.29 -10.92 0.00
CA ALA A 235 32.65 -10.45 -1.21
C ALA A 235 32.66 -8.91 -1.24
N SER A 236 32.55 -8.31 -2.42
CA SER A 236 32.50 -6.85 -2.56
C SER A 236 31.11 -6.27 -2.25
N TYR A 237 31.08 -5.00 -1.88
CA TYR A 237 29.83 -4.26 -1.75
C TYR A 237 29.02 -4.26 -3.06
N ALA A 238 29.68 -4.14 -4.21
CA ALA A 238 29.05 -4.24 -5.53
C ALA A 238 28.35 -5.59 -5.75
N ALA A 239 28.95 -6.69 -5.31
CA ALA A 239 28.32 -8.01 -5.34
C ALA A 239 27.11 -8.08 -4.40
N ALA A 240 27.21 -7.52 -3.19
CA ALA A 240 26.09 -7.47 -2.24
C ALA A 240 24.91 -6.63 -2.76
N GLN A 241 25.18 -5.49 -3.40
CA GLN A 241 24.15 -4.69 -4.06
C GLN A 241 23.46 -5.45 -5.20
N THR A 242 24.23 -6.22 -5.98
CA THR A 242 23.67 -7.04 -7.06
C THR A 242 22.79 -8.15 -6.51
N ALA A 243 23.22 -8.83 -5.43
CA ALA A 243 22.40 -9.82 -4.73
C ALA A 243 21.11 -9.22 -4.17
N TYR A 244 21.18 -8.02 -3.60
CA TYR A 244 20.01 -7.27 -3.13
C TYR A 244 19.01 -7.00 -4.27
N GLN A 245 19.49 -6.63 -5.46
CA GLN A 245 18.62 -6.40 -6.62
C GLN A 245 17.90 -7.69 -7.06
N VAL A 246 18.60 -8.84 -7.04
CA VAL A 246 17.98 -10.15 -7.30
C VAL A 246 16.91 -10.45 -6.27
N ALA A 247 17.22 -10.26 -4.98
CA ALA A 247 16.27 -10.48 -3.89
C ALA A 247 15.02 -9.60 -4.04
N MET A 248 15.20 -8.31 -4.37
CA MET A 248 14.10 -7.38 -4.62
C MET A 248 13.24 -7.78 -5.83
N SER A 249 13.86 -8.29 -6.90
CA SER A 249 13.14 -8.81 -8.06
C SER A 249 12.27 -10.01 -7.69
N LYS A 250 12.84 -10.99 -6.96
CA LYS A 250 12.11 -12.15 -6.44
C LYS A 250 10.96 -11.74 -5.50
N TYR A 251 11.23 -10.85 -4.54
CA TYR A 251 10.20 -10.30 -3.65
C TYR A 251 9.07 -9.63 -4.46
N SER A 252 9.41 -8.82 -5.46
CA SER A 252 8.43 -8.12 -6.30
C SER A 252 7.55 -9.07 -7.09
N ALA A 253 8.10 -10.20 -7.57
CA ALA A 253 7.33 -11.24 -8.25
C ALA A 253 6.30 -11.90 -7.30
N VAL A 254 6.71 -12.23 -6.08
CA VAL A 254 5.81 -12.80 -5.06
C VAL A 254 4.75 -11.76 -4.64
N ALA A 255 5.14 -10.51 -4.42
CA ALA A 255 4.23 -9.41 -4.12
C ALA A 255 3.19 -9.19 -5.22
N SER A 256 3.61 -9.29 -6.49
CA SER A 256 2.71 -9.20 -7.65
C SER A 256 1.68 -10.32 -7.63
N LYS A 257 2.09 -11.56 -7.34
CA LYS A 257 1.17 -12.70 -7.21
C LYS A 257 0.16 -12.50 -6.07
N ALA A 258 0.61 -12.08 -4.89
CA ALA A 258 -0.27 -11.77 -3.77
C ALA A 258 -1.26 -10.64 -4.10
N SER A 259 -0.83 -9.63 -4.85
CA SER A 259 -1.68 -8.54 -5.33
C SER A 259 -2.75 -9.01 -6.32
N GLN A 260 -2.40 -9.95 -7.20
CA GLN A 260 -3.35 -10.55 -8.15
C GLN A 260 -4.40 -11.39 -7.42
N GLU A 261 -4.01 -12.23 -6.47
CA GLU A 261 -4.93 -12.99 -5.62
C GLU A 261 -5.89 -12.05 -4.86
N TRP A 262 -5.34 -10.97 -4.28
CA TRP A 262 -6.15 -9.97 -3.58
C TRP A 262 -7.15 -9.28 -4.52
N SER A 263 -6.72 -8.90 -5.71
CA SER A 263 -7.57 -8.26 -6.71
C SER A 263 -8.70 -9.18 -7.17
N GLN A 264 -8.42 -10.48 -7.34
CA GLN A 264 -9.44 -11.48 -7.63
C GLN A 264 -10.47 -11.56 -6.51
N LYS A 265 -10.04 -11.58 -5.24
CA LYS A 265 -10.95 -11.57 -4.09
C LYS A 265 -11.82 -10.32 -4.02
N ILE A 266 -11.26 -9.14 -4.29
CA ILE A 266 -12.05 -7.90 -4.39
C ILE A 266 -13.09 -8.02 -5.51
N ASN A 267 -12.71 -8.52 -6.68
CA ASN A 267 -13.63 -8.66 -7.80
C ASN A 267 -14.76 -9.67 -7.52
N GLU A 268 -14.48 -10.77 -6.82
CA GLU A 268 -15.49 -11.71 -6.33
C GLU A 268 -16.51 -11.04 -5.39
N ILE A 269 -16.05 -10.14 -4.52
CA ILE A 269 -16.92 -9.37 -3.61
C ILE A 269 -17.78 -8.40 -4.41
N LEU A 270 -17.17 -7.63 -5.31
CA LEU A 270 -17.88 -6.65 -6.14
C LEU A 270 -18.91 -7.31 -7.07
N GLY A 271 -18.61 -8.50 -7.59
CA GLY A 271 -19.55 -9.27 -8.42
C GLY A 271 -20.83 -9.70 -7.69
N LYS A 272 -20.83 -9.65 -6.35
CA LYS A 272 -22.00 -9.94 -5.51
C LYS A 272 -22.71 -8.68 -5.02
N ALA A 273 -22.19 -7.50 -5.34
CA ALA A 273 -22.74 -6.22 -4.90
C ALA A 273 -23.47 -5.51 -6.04
N SER A 274 -24.54 -4.81 -5.70
CA SER A 274 -25.14 -3.79 -6.57
C SER A 274 -24.77 -2.42 -6.04
N ILE A 275 -24.38 -1.48 -6.90
CA ILE A 275 -24.02 -0.11 -6.51
C ILE A 275 -24.83 0.86 -7.37
N ALA A 276 -25.54 1.77 -6.72
CA ALA A 276 -26.22 2.88 -7.38
C ALA A 276 -25.55 4.18 -6.95
N VAL A 277 -25.11 5.00 -7.91
CA VAL A 277 -24.60 6.36 -7.66
C VAL A 277 -25.63 7.35 -8.14
N TYR A 278 -26.02 8.27 -7.27
CA TYR A 278 -27.04 9.27 -7.57
C TYR A 278 -26.37 10.55 -8.05
N SER A 279 -26.94 11.16 -9.10
CA SER A 279 -26.70 12.58 -9.35
C SER A 279 -27.60 13.40 -8.43
N LEU A 280 -27.04 14.34 -7.68
CA LEU A 280 -27.83 15.37 -7.01
C LEU A 280 -28.41 16.30 -8.09
N ALA A 281 -29.61 15.97 -8.55
CA ALA A 281 -30.36 16.78 -9.50
C ALA A 281 -30.78 18.12 -8.85
N LEU A 282 -30.95 19.14 -9.68
CA LEU A 282 -31.47 20.48 -9.32
C LEU A 282 -32.88 20.41 -8.73
#